data_AF-A0A7Y6XLC1-F1
#
_entry.id   AF-A0A7Y6XLC1-F1
#
_cell.length_a   1.000
_cell.length_b   1.000
_cell.length_c   1.000
_cell.angle_alpha   90.00
_cell.angle_beta   90.00
_cell.angle_gamma   90.00
#
_symmetry.space_group_name_H-M   'P 1'
#
loop_
_entity.id
_entity.type
_entity.pdbx_description
1 polymer ?
#
loop_
_entity_poly.entity_id
_entity_poly.type
_entity_poly.pdbx_seq_one_letter_code
_entity_poly.pdbx_strand_id
1 'polypeptide(L)'
;MNPYGTGAVWWANIDFKDGAGERKKFLVLLNEIVEPADFFVAALTTSQGAKRYSGETTAACGCPACQCYRIEPKEEKCFPITTWVQFDNAYPLRREKLDSMQRAGDAGFLQMLAADRIRAVLKCALKSPDLAGKHSAQVSRALKALNAPKAQPPLPPSPVARLKAKFDGHAPECQRMFGELLKRTANELASILTEKTPPHEGFVDEAHTALELLSAECQCTKAS
;
A
#
# COMPACT_ATOMS: atom_id res chain seq x y z
N MET A 1 -4.31 0.07 11.35
CA MET A 1 -4.65 0.87 10.16
C MET A 1 -3.50 1.81 9.87
N ASN A 2 -3.12 2.04 8.61
CA ASN A 2 -2.09 3.02 8.25
C ASN A 2 -2.72 4.44 8.30
N PRO A 3 -2.33 5.32 9.24
CA PRO A 3 -2.92 6.66 9.34
C PRO A 3 -2.45 7.58 8.19
N TYR A 4 -1.47 7.16 7.40
CA TYR A 4 -0.99 7.86 6.21
C TYR A 4 -1.44 7.21 4.91
N GLY A 5 -2.43 6.31 4.98
CA GLY A 5 -3.00 5.65 3.81
C GLY A 5 -3.88 6.59 2.98
N THR A 6 -4.06 6.23 1.71
CA THR A 6 -5.03 6.90 0.84
C THR A 6 -6.43 6.83 1.45
N GLY A 7 -7.12 7.97 1.57
CA GLY A 7 -8.43 8.08 2.19
C GLY A 7 -8.41 8.33 3.69
N ALA A 8 -7.23 8.46 4.32
CA ALA A 8 -7.15 8.78 5.74
C ALA A 8 -7.70 10.19 6.00
N VAL A 9 -8.48 10.32 7.07
CA VAL A 9 -9.05 11.58 7.53
C VAL A 9 -8.28 12.09 8.73
N TRP A 10 -7.80 13.32 8.63
CA TRP A 10 -7.11 14.03 9.70
C TRP A 10 -7.83 15.31 10.03
N TRP A 11 -7.67 15.80 11.26
CA TRP A 11 -7.82 17.23 11.53
C TRP A 11 -6.43 17.86 11.67
N ALA A 12 -6.30 19.13 11.31
CA ALA A 12 -5.05 19.88 11.40
C ALA A 12 -5.30 21.39 11.50
N ASN A 13 -4.48 22.11 12.27
CA ASN A 13 -4.38 23.57 12.23
C ASN A 13 -3.47 23.98 11.07
N ILE A 14 -4.02 24.61 10.03
CA ILE A 14 -3.26 24.95 8.82
C ILE A 14 -3.31 26.45 8.60
N ASP A 15 -2.12 27.03 8.42
CA ASP A 15 -1.97 28.36 7.83
C ASP A 15 -1.88 28.23 6.31
N PHE A 16 -2.85 28.82 5.61
CA PHE A 16 -2.90 28.86 4.15
C PHE A 16 -2.01 29.95 3.56
N LYS A 17 -1.33 30.74 4.41
CA LYS A 17 -0.54 31.90 4.03
C LYS A 17 -1.34 32.95 3.27
N ASP A 18 -2.65 33.00 3.53
CA ASP A 18 -3.60 33.97 2.95
C ASP A 18 -3.82 35.18 3.88
N GLY A 19 -3.01 35.32 4.93
CA GLY A 19 -3.12 36.39 5.92
C GLY A 19 -4.23 36.18 6.97
N ALA A 20 -5.01 35.10 6.88
CA ALA A 20 -6.07 34.77 7.83
C ALA A 20 -5.59 33.89 9.01
N GLY A 21 -4.30 33.52 9.03
CA GLY A 21 -3.68 32.71 10.07
C GLY A 21 -4.10 31.24 10.06
N GLU A 22 -3.69 30.53 11.12
CA GLU A 22 -3.97 29.10 11.29
C GLU A 22 -5.45 28.84 11.58
N ARG A 23 -6.02 27.88 10.84
CA ARG A 23 -7.41 27.46 11.03
C ARG A 23 -7.48 25.94 11.16
N LYS A 24 -8.28 25.47 12.12
CA LYS A 24 -8.60 24.04 12.25
C LYS A 24 -9.42 23.59 11.04
N LYS A 25 -8.92 22.57 10.36
CA LYS A 25 -9.55 21.97 9.17
C LYS A 25 -9.49 20.46 9.24
N PHE A 26 -10.38 19.84 8.48
CA PHE A 26 -10.34 18.41 8.23
C PHE A 26 -9.76 18.17 6.85
N LEU A 27 -9.00 17.09 6.72
CA LEU A 27 -8.23 16.72 5.55
C LEU A 27 -8.55 15.30 5.15
N VAL A 28 -8.67 15.05 3.85
CA VAL A 28 -8.70 13.71 3.27
C VAL A 28 -7.45 13.51 2.43
N LEU A 29 -6.66 12.49 2.73
CA LEU A 29 -5.45 12.17 1.97
C LEU A 29 -5.83 11.53 0.63
N LEU A 30 -5.33 12.05 -0.48
CA LEU A 30 -5.63 11.55 -1.83
C LEU A 30 -4.58 10.55 -2.37
N ASN A 31 -3.51 10.30 -1.61
CA ASN A 31 -2.50 9.27 -1.89
C ASN A 31 -1.86 8.76 -0.59
N GLU A 32 -1.18 7.61 -0.68
CA GLU A 32 -0.49 6.96 0.43
C GLU A 32 0.96 7.46 0.56
N ILE A 33 1.48 7.41 1.79
CA ILE A 33 2.89 7.64 2.14
C ILE A 33 3.61 6.30 2.25
N VAL A 34 4.68 6.12 1.46
CA VAL A 34 5.54 4.93 1.47
C VAL A 34 6.81 5.20 2.29
N GLU A 35 7.34 6.41 2.24
CA GLU A 35 8.59 6.83 2.90
C GLU A 35 8.47 8.16 3.67
N PRO A 36 9.36 8.44 4.63
CA PRO A 36 9.28 9.63 5.50
C PRO A 36 9.21 10.96 4.74
N ALA A 37 9.88 11.06 3.59
CA ALA A 37 9.98 12.28 2.79
C ALA A 37 8.85 12.46 1.75
N ASP A 38 7.85 11.56 1.74
CA ASP A 38 6.78 11.63 0.76
C ASP A 38 5.83 12.80 1.01
N PHE A 39 5.40 13.39 -0.10
CA PHE A 39 4.33 14.37 -0.11
C PHE A 39 3.02 13.70 -0.52
N PHE A 40 1.96 14.09 0.16
CA PHE A 40 0.61 13.74 -0.20
C PHE A 40 -0.21 14.97 -0.52
N VAL A 41 -1.24 14.77 -1.33
CA VAL A 41 -2.21 15.78 -1.67
C VAL A 41 -3.38 15.60 -0.72
N ALA A 42 -3.65 16.61 0.10
CA ALA A 42 -4.79 16.61 1.01
C ALA A 42 -5.89 17.50 0.43
N ALA A 43 -7.12 16.97 0.35
CA ALA A 43 -8.30 17.78 0.07
C ALA A 43 -8.92 18.28 1.39
N LEU A 44 -9.32 19.54 1.42
CA LEU A 44 -9.96 20.13 2.58
C LEU A 44 -11.41 19.72 2.66
N THR A 45 -11.90 19.48 3.87
CA THR A 45 -13.33 19.27 4.06
C THR A 45 -13.98 20.42 4.81
N THR A 46 -15.19 20.81 4.37
CA THR A 46 -15.95 21.88 5.02
C THR A 46 -17.38 21.47 5.30
N SER A 47 -17.89 21.97 6.42
CA SER A 47 -19.28 21.85 6.82
C SER A 47 -19.92 23.24 6.80
N GLN A 48 -20.27 23.76 5.62
CA GLN A 48 -20.80 25.13 5.50
C GLN A 48 -22.33 25.23 5.32
N GLY A 49 -23.08 24.14 5.50
CA GLY A 49 -24.52 24.17 5.22
C GLY A 49 -24.79 24.77 3.83
N ALA A 50 -25.83 25.60 3.69
CA ALA A 50 -26.25 26.21 2.42
C ALA A 50 -25.46 27.48 1.98
N LYS A 51 -24.36 27.85 2.65
CA LYS A 51 -23.71 29.18 2.47
C LYS A 51 -22.53 29.24 1.49
N ARG A 52 -22.28 28.20 0.71
CA ARG A 52 -21.55 28.31 -0.56
C ARG A 52 -22.41 27.64 -1.63
N TYR A 53 -22.28 28.13 -2.86
CA TYR A 53 -22.98 27.68 -4.07
C TYR A 53 -24.35 28.36 -4.32
N SER A 54 -24.32 29.65 -4.64
CA SER A 54 -25.31 30.23 -5.55
C SER A 54 -25.17 29.54 -6.91
N GLY A 55 -26.03 28.56 -7.22
CA GLY A 55 -26.16 27.98 -8.56
C GLY A 55 -26.22 26.46 -8.68
N GLU A 56 -25.97 25.68 -7.61
CA GLU A 56 -25.85 24.22 -7.73
C GLU A 56 -26.93 23.49 -6.93
N THR A 57 -28.15 23.57 -7.44
CA THR A 57 -29.26 22.71 -7.01
C THR A 57 -29.16 21.35 -7.69
N THR A 58 -29.16 20.31 -6.86
CA THR A 58 -29.61 18.93 -7.13
C THR A 58 -28.80 18.10 -8.14
N ALA A 59 -27.99 17.16 -7.64
CA ALA A 59 -27.88 15.84 -8.26
C ALA A 59 -27.50 14.77 -7.23
N ALA A 60 -28.32 13.73 -7.14
CA ALA A 60 -28.13 12.54 -6.32
C ALA A 60 -27.04 11.57 -6.86
N CYS A 61 -26.13 12.08 -7.69
CA CYS A 61 -24.90 11.41 -8.07
C CYS A 61 -23.77 12.29 -7.54
N GLY A 62 -22.94 11.75 -6.64
CA GLY A 62 -21.95 12.48 -5.82
C GLY A 62 -20.79 13.15 -6.57
N CYS A 63 -21.07 13.97 -7.57
CA CYS A 63 -20.16 14.93 -8.18
C CYS A 63 -21.02 16.02 -8.89
N PRO A 64 -21.83 16.84 -8.18
CA PRO A 64 -22.62 17.92 -8.81
C PRO A 64 -21.80 19.18 -9.14
N ALA A 65 -20.52 19.21 -8.76
CA ALA A 65 -19.55 20.21 -9.14
C ALA A 65 -18.20 19.51 -9.20
N CYS A 66 -17.46 19.61 -10.29
CA CYS A 66 -16.16 18.95 -10.44
C CYS A 66 -15.13 19.37 -9.36
N GLN A 67 -15.47 20.33 -8.51
CA GLN A 67 -14.62 20.90 -7.47
C GLN A 67 -14.80 20.23 -6.10
N CYS A 68 -15.83 19.39 -5.90
CA CYS A 68 -16.06 18.77 -4.59
C CYS A 68 -16.79 17.42 -4.61
N TYR A 69 -16.67 16.67 -3.51
CA TYR A 69 -17.40 15.44 -3.23
C TYR A 69 -18.20 15.57 -1.92
N ARG A 70 -19.50 15.28 -1.95
CA ARG A 70 -20.40 15.37 -0.79
C ARG A 70 -20.39 14.05 -0.01
N ILE A 71 -20.25 14.15 1.31
CA ILE A 71 -20.43 13.06 2.29
C ILE A 71 -21.61 13.44 3.17
N GLU A 72 -22.60 12.56 3.25
CA GLU A 72 -23.78 12.79 4.09
C GLU A 72 -23.49 12.54 5.57
N PRO A 73 -24.24 13.17 6.49
CA PRO A 73 -24.10 12.90 7.91
C PRO A 73 -24.22 11.40 8.20
N LYS A 74 -23.37 10.90 9.11
CA LYS A 74 -23.38 9.49 9.59
C LYS A 74 -22.93 8.43 8.58
N GLU A 75 -22.62 8.79 7.33
CA GLU A 75 -21.92 7.87 6.41
C GLU A 75 -20.52 7.52 6.92
N GLU A 76 -19.89 8.49 7.61
CA GLU A 76 -18.55 8.40 8.15
C GLU A 76 -18.53 8.95 9.58
N LYS A 77 -17.94 8.22 10.54
CA LYS A 77 -18.07 8.56 11.97
C LYS A 77 -17.45 9.90 12.32
N CYS A 78 -16.43 10.33 11.58
CA CYS A 78 -15.77 11.62 11.80
C CYS A 78 -16.56 12.83 11.28
N PHE A 79 -17.64 12.61 10.53
CA PHE A 79 -18.46 13.67 9.92
C PHE A 79 -19.90 13.62 10.46
N PRO A 80 -20.21 14.33 11.56
CA PRO A 80 -21.55 14.32 12.16
C PRO A 80 -22.59 15.11 11.35
N ILE A 81 -22.14 15.87 10.35
CA ILE A 81 -22.94 16.75 9.49
C ILE A 81 -22.47 16.62 8.04
N THR A 82 -23.29 17.12 7.11
CA THR A 82 -22.96 17.12 5.68
C THR A 82 -21.63 17.82 5.46
N THR A 83 -20.72 17.11 4.82
CA THR A 83 -19.33 17.53 4.65
C THR A 83 -18.96 17.45 3.19
N TRP A 84 -18.26 18.46 2.69
CA TRP A 84 -17.81 18.53 1.31
C TRP A 84 -16.29 18.42 1.27
N VAL A 85 -15.76 17.43 0.56
CA VAL A 85 -14.33 17.29 0.23
C VAL A 85 -14.05 18.17 -0.98
N GLN A 86 -13.21 19.19 -0.82
CA GLN A 86 -12.94 20.24 -1.79
C GLN A 86 -11.58 20.04 -2.44
N PHE A 87 -11.57 19.93 -3.77
CA PHE A 87 -10.38 19.63 -4.57
C PHE A 87 -9.67 20.89 -5.08
N ASP A 88 -10.39 21.99 -5.23
CA ASP A 88 -9.89 23.33 -5.55
C ASP A 88 -8.95 23.90 -4.47
N ASN A 89 -9.07 23.40 -3.23
CA ASN A 89 -8.21 23.74 -2.12
C ASN A 89 -7.27 22.58 -1.74
N ALA A 90 -6.99 21.68 -2.68
CA ALA A 90 -6.02 20.62 -2.44
C ALA A 90 -4.59 21.19 -2.35
N TYR A 91 -3.81 20.70 -1.39
CA TYR A 91 -2.44 21.18 -1.20
C TYR A 91 -1.48 20.04 -0.83
N PRO A 92 -0.19 20.15 -1.18
CA PRO A 92 0.80 19.16 -0.83
C PRO A 92 1.22 19.30 0.64
N LEU A 93 1.29 18.18 1.36
CA LEU A 93 1.81 18.10 2.71
C LEU A 93 2.83 16.96 2.81
N ARG A 94 3.91 17.15 3.58
CA ARG A 94 4.87 16.08 3.89
C ARG A 94 4.46 15.33 5.15
N ARG A 95 4.86 14.06 5.25
CA ARG A 95 4.70 13.28 6.49
C ARG A 95 5.34 13.96 7.69
N GLU A 96 6.58 14.46 7.57
CA GLU A 96 7.26 15.05 8.73
C GLU A 96 6.53 16.28 9.26
N LYS A 97 5.87 17.04 8.38
CA LYS A 97 5.04 18.17 8.80
C LYS A 97 3.83 17.69 9.58
N LEU A 98 3.12 16.67 9.10
CA LEU A 98 1.97 16.09 9.82
C LEU A 98 2.39 15.51 11.17
N ASP A 99 3.53 14.82 11.23
CA ASP A 99 4.09 14.24 12.46
C ASP A 99 4.54 15.31 13.45
N SER A 100 5.09 16.42 12.96
CA SER A 100 5.43 17.57 13.80
C SER A 100 4.17 18.22 14.40
N MET A 101 3.11 18.38 13.60
CA MET A 101 1.85 18.94 14.05
C MET A 101 1.14 18.02 15.04
N GLN A 102 1.16 16.70 14.80
CA GLN A 102 0.60 15.74 15.74
C GLN A 102 1.32 15.77 17.09
N ARG A 103 2.67 15.82 17.08
CA ARG A 103 3.46 15.95 18.31
C ARG A 103 3.20 17.26 19.05
N ALA A 104 2.95 18.34 18.32
CA ALA A 104 2.59 19.65 18.88
C ALA A 104 1.13 19.73 19.39
N GLY A 105 0.29 18.72 19.09
CA GLY A 105 -1.13 18.78 19.40
C GLY A 105 -1.95 19.64 18.43
N ASP A 106 -1.41 19.92 17.25
CA ASP A 106 -2.02 20.72 16.17
C ASP A 106 -2.60 19.87 15.02
N ALA A 107 -2.48 18.55 15.10
CA ALA A 107 -3.12 17.63 14.17
C ALA A 107 -3.46 16.30 14.85
N GLY A 108 -4.41 15.57 14.26
CA GLY A 108 -4.72 14.21 14.71
C GLY A 108 -5.47 13.39 13.66
N PHE A 109 -5.06 12.13 13.56
CA PHE A 109 -5.77 11.13 12.77
C PHE A 109 -7.14 10.86 13.39
N LEU A 110 -8.17 10.81 12.55
CA LEU A 110 -9.55 10.53 12.97
C LEU A 110 -9.94 9.11 12.60
N GLN A 111 -9.95 8.82 11.31
CA GLN A 111 -10.35 7.52 10.79
C GLN A 111 -9.91 7.32 9.35
N MET A 112 -10.13 6.11 8.86
CA MET A 112 -10.04 5.79 7.45
C MET A 112 -11.44 5.80 6.84
N LEU A 113 -11.62 6.41 5.65
CA LEU A 113 -12.89 6.34 4.91
C LEU A 113 -13.22 4.90 4.47
N ALA A 114 -14.50 4.56 4.28
CA ALA A 114 -14.84 3.26 3.72
C ALA A 114 -14.28 3.10 2.29
N ALA A 115 -13.86 1.90 1.92
CA ALA A 115 -13.07 1.66 0.68
C ALA A 115 -13.78 2.11 -0.60
N ASP A 116 -15.08 1.93 -0.65
CA ASP A 116 -15.98 2.41 -1.70
C ASP A 116 -16.04 3.95 -1.75
N ARG A 117 -15.98 4.63 -0.59
CA ARG A 117 -15.90 6.10 -0.51
C ARG A 117 -14.56 6.63 -0.97
N ILE A 118 -13.45 5.98 -0.60
CA ILE A 118 -12.12 6.34 -1.11
C ILE A 118 -12.15 6.33 -2.65
N ARG A 119 -12.66 5.25 -3.26
CA ARG A 119 -12.77 5.15 -4.72
C ARG A 119 -13.63 6.26 -5.32
N ALA A 120 -14.74 6.61 -4.68
CA ALA A 120 -15.62 7.68 -5.15
C ALA A 120 -14.95 9.07 -5.07
N VAL A 121 -14.29 9.38 -3.95
CA VAL A 121 -13.53 10.61 -3.75
C VAL A 121 -12.43 10.74 -4.80
N LEU A 122 -11.60 9.72 -4.99
CA LEU A 122 -10.52 9.74 -5.99
C LEU A 122 -11.03 9.88 -7.43
N LYS A 123 -12.15 9.21 -7.77
CA LYS A 123 -12.78 9.35 -9.09
C LYS A 123 -13.30 10.77 -9.33
N CYS A 124 -13.88 11.42 -8.31
CA CYS A 124 -14.33 12.80 -8.43
C CYS A 124 -13.13 13.78 -8.46
N ALA A 125 -12.08 13.53 -7.67
CA ALA A 125 -10.83 14.28 -7.69
C ALA A 125 -10.16 14.30 -9.08
N LEU A 126 -10.13 13.17 -9.79
CA LEU A 126 -9.57 13.09 -11.15
C LEU A 126 -10.37 13.83 -12.22
N LYS A 127 -11.64 14.16 -11.95
CA LYS A 127 -12.48 14.98 -12.83
C LYS A 127 -12.36 16.47 -12.52
N SER A 128 -11.71 16.83 -11.42
CA SER A 128 -11.54 18.22 -11.01
C SER A 128 -10.53 18.93 -11.90
N PRO A 129 -10.88 20.06 -12.54
CA PRO A 129 -9.94 20.86 -13.31
C PRO A 129 -8.83 21.44 -12.43
N ASP A 130 -9.10 21.68 -11.14
CA ASP A 130 -8.14 22.28 -10.20
C ASP A 130 -7.01 21.31 -9.80
N LEU A 131 -7.28 20.00 -9.84
CA LEU A 131 -6.28 18.94 -9.67
C LEU A 131 -5.62 18.51 -11.00
N ALA A 132 -6.22 18.88 -12.14
CA ALA A 132 -5.68 18.55 -13.45
C ALA A 132 -4.31 19.23 -13.64
N GLY A 133 -3.30 18.44 -14.03
CA GLY A 133 -1.92 18.91 -14.20
C GLY A 133 -1.01 18.57 -13.01
N LYS A 134 -1.08 19.31 -11.89
CA LYS A 134 -0.04 19.24 -10.84
C LYS A 134 -0.04 17.96 -9.99
N HIS A 135 -1.21 17.37 -9.78
CA HIS A 135 -1.41 16.31 -8.76
C HIS A 135 -2.18 15.07 -9.27
N SER A 136 -2.73 15.14 -10.48
CA SER A 136 -3.52 14.06 -11.08
C SER A 136 -2.77 12.72 -11.20
N ALA A 137 -1.45 12.74 -11.43
CA ALA A 137 -0.64 11.52 -11.54
C ALA A 137 -0.54 10.75 -10.21
N GLN A 138 -0.47 11.44 -9.08
CA GLN A 138 -0.44 10.84 -7.74
C GLN A 138 -1.81 10.21 -7.42
N VAL A 139 -2.89 10.97 -7.62
CA VAL A 139 -4.27 10.50 -7.41
C VAL A 139 -4.59 9.29 -8.30
N SER A 140 -4.14 9.32 -9.56
CA SER A 140 -4.31 8.21 -10.51
C SER A 140 -3.58 6.94 -10.05
N ARG A 141 -2.35 7.08 -9.53
CA ARG A 141 -1.60 5.95 -8.96
C ARG A 141 -2.29 5.36 -7.73
N ALA A 142 -2.79 6.20 -6.84
CA ALA A 142 -3.54 5.77 -5.66
C ALA A 142 -4.83 5.01 -6.04
N LEU A 143 -5.59 5.52 -7.02
CA LEU A 143 -6.78 4.84 -7.52
C LEU A 143 -6.45 3.50 -8.17
N LYS A 144 -5.35 3.40 -8.92
CA LYS A 144 -4.87 2.13 -9.49
C LYS A 144 -4.48 1.14 -8.40
N ALA A 145 -3.75 1.56 -7.37
CA ALA A 145 -3.35 0.70 -6.26
C ALA A 145 -4.55 0.13 -5.49
N LEU A 146 -5.60 0.93 -5.27
CA LEU A 146 -6.84 0.50 -4.62
C LEU A 146 -7.68 -0.50 -5.44
N ASN A 147 -7.50 -0.51 -6.76
CA ASN A 147 -8.17 -1.42 -7.68
C ASN A 147 -7.28 -2.58 -8.10
N ALA A 148 -5.99 -2.56 -7.73
CA ALA A 148 -5.12 -3.70 -7.96
C ALA A 148 -5.66 -4.89 -7.15
N PRO A 149 -5.76 -6.09 -7.75
CA PRO A 149 -6.04 -7.28 -6.97
C PRO A 149 -4.99 -7.35 -5.86
N LYS A 150 -5.42 -7.54 -4.60
CA LYS A 150 -4.48 -7.75 -3.48
C LYS A 150 -3.56 -8.89 -3.91
N ALA A 151 -2.30 -8.57 -4.19
CA ALA A 151 -1.29 -9.58 -4.45
C ALA A 151 -1.28 -10.47 -3.20
N GLN A 152 -1.66 -11.75 -3.36
CA GLN A 152 -1.41 -12.72 -2.32
C GLN A 152 0.10 -12.65 -2.03
N PRO A 153 0.52 -12.64 -0.74
CA PRO A 153 1.92 -12.80 -0.42
C PRO A 153 2.42 -14.03 -1.19
N PRO A 154 3.61 -13.97 -1.83
CA PRO A 154 4.12 -15.10 -2.59
C PRO A 154 4.04 -16.32 -1.69
N LEU A 155 3.38 -17.38 -2.18
CA LEU A 155 3.30 -18.64 -1.47
C LEU A 155 4.73 -19.03 -1.05
N PRO A 156 4.94 -19.47 0.19
CA PRO A 156 6.27 -19.91 0.61
C PRO A 156 6.79 -20.94 -0.41
N PRO A 157 8.07 -20.86 -0.81
CA PRO A 157 8.61 -21.74 -1.83
C PRO A 157 8.37 -23.19 -1.42
N SER A 158 7.97 -24.00 -2.40
CA SER A 158 7.75 -25.43 -2.17
C SER A 158 9.00 -26.06 -1.54
N PRO A 159 8.86 -27.13 -0.74
CA PRO A 159 10.02 -27.80 -0.16
C PRO A 159 11.07 -28.21 -1.22
N VAL A 160 10.63 -28.54 -2.44
CA VAL A 160 11.49 -28.81 -3.61
C VAL A 160 12.24 -27.56 -4.08
N ALA A 161 11.58 -26.40 -4.16
CA ALA A 161 12.22 -25.14 -4.54
C ALA A 161 13.29 -24.71 -3.52
N ARG A 162 13.06 -24.95 -2.22
CA ARG A 162 14.04 -24.71 -1.16
C ARG A 162 15.24 -25.63 -1.28
N LEU A 163 15.02 -26.91 -1.57
CA LEU A 163 16.07 -27.91 -1.77
C LEU A 163 16.96 -27.55 -2.97
N LYS A 164 16.34 -27.15 -4.09
CA LYS A 164 17.05 -26.72 -5.29
C LYS A 164 17.95 -25.51 -5.04
N ALA A 165 17.42 -24.47 -4.38
CA ALA A 165 18.20 -23.29 -4.02
C ALA A 165 19.40 -23.63 -3.11
N LYS A 166 19.21 -24.54 -2.14
CA LYS A 166 20.29 -25.02 -1.26
C LYS A 166 21.37 -25.77 -2.07
N PHE A 167 20.98 -26.63 -3.00
CA PHE A 167 21.91 -27.33 -3.90
C PHE A 167 22.70 -26.35 -4.80
N ASP A 168 22.02 -25.39 -5.42
CA ASP A 168 22.63 -24.40 -6.32
C ASP A 168 23.64 -23.47 -5.61
N GLY A 169 23.49 -23.29 -4.29
CA GLY A 169 24.39 -22.51 -3.43
C GLY A 169 25.76 -23.13 -3.17
N HIS A 170 26.01 -24.38 -3.57
CA HIS A 170 27.29 -25.07 -3.33
C HIS A 170 28.28 -24.89 -4.48
N ALA A 171 29.57 -25.17 -4.21
CA ALA A 171 30.60 -25.21 -5.25
C ALA A 171 30.34 -26.36 -6.26
N PRO A 172 30.71 -26.24 -7.55
CA PRO A 172 30.42 -27.26 -8.57
C PRO A 172 30.95 -28.67 -8.24
N GLU A 173 32.10 -28.75 -7.58
CA GLU A 173 32.69 -30.02 -7.14
C GLU A 173 31.86 -30.72 -6.05
N CYS A 174 31.28 -29.93 -5.14
CA CYS A 174 30.39 -30.43 -4.11
C CYS A 174 29.04 -30.82 -4.71
N GLN A 175 28.48 -30.01 -5.61
CA GLN A 175 27.26 -30.34 -6.36
C GLN A 175 27.38 -31.68 -7.08
N ARG A 176 28.55 -32.00 -7.64
CA ARG A 176 28.83 -33.30 -8.25
C ARG A 176 28.83 -34.43 -7.22
N MET A 177 29.51 -34.28 -6.09
CA MET A 177 29.52 -35.28 -5.00
C MET A 177 28.12 -35.49 -4.40
N PHE A 178 27.40 -34.41 -4.11
CA PHE A 178 26.00 -34.43 -3.68
C PHE A 178 25.13 -35.17 -4.71
N GLY A 179 25.28 -34.84 -5.99
CA GLY A 179 24.54 -35.47 -7.08
C GLY A 179 24.84 -36.98 -7.23
N GLU A 180 26.08 -37.42 -6.99
CA GLU A 180 26.46 -38.84 -7.03
C GLU A 180 25.96 -39.62 -5.80
N LEU A 181 25.99 -39.03 -4.61
CA LEU A 181 25.51 -39.65 -3.38
C LEU A 181 23.97 -39.69 -3.34
N LEU A 182 23.32 -38.64 -3.87
CA LEU A 182 21.87 -38.59 -4.06
C LEU A 182 21.40 -39.50 -5.20
N LYS A 183 22.20 -39.70 -6.26
CA LYS A 183 21.95 -40.75 -7.27
C LYS A 183 22.00 -42.15 -6.68
N ARG A 184 22.85 -42.39 -5.67
CA ARG A 184 22.90 -43.65 -4.92
C ARG A 184 21.71 -43.84 -3.98
N THR A 185 21.12 -42.75 -3.49
CA THR A 185 19.92 -42.81 -2.64
C THR A 185 18.61 -42.71 -3.43
N ALA A 186 18.59 -42.22 -4.67
CA ALA A 186 17.41 -42.31 -5.52
C ALA A 186 17.67 -42.00 -7.00
N ASN A 187 17.08 -42.80 -7.89
CA ASN A 187 16.71 -42.38 -9.24
C ASN A 187 15.69 -41.20 -9.27
N GLU A 188 15.32 -40.64 -8.11
CA GLU A 188 14.18 -39.72 -7.92
C GLU A 188 14.58 -38.23 -7.88
N LEU A 189 15.79 -37.85 -7.45
CA LEU A 189 16.16 -36.42 -7.31
C LEU A 189 16.10 -35.67 -8.65
N ALA A 190 16.61 -36.26 -9.73
CA ALA A 190 16.58 -35.65 -11.06
C ALA A 190 15.14 -35.54 -11.61
N SER A 191 14.27 -36.49 -11.31
CA SER A 191 12.87 -36.50 -11.72
C SER A 191 12.03 -35.50 -10.90
N ILE A 192 12.34 -35.30 -9.62
CA ILE A 192 11.68 -34.33 -8.73
C ILE A 192 12.13 -32.89 -9.03
N LEU A 193 13.44 -32.66 -9.27
CA LEU A 193 13.97 -31.35 -9.67
C LEU A 193 13.52 -30.91 -11.07
N THR A 194 13.02 -31.86 -11.88
CA THR A 194 12.41 -31.61 -13.19
C THR A 194 10.87 -31.72 -13.19
N GLU A 195 10.26 -31.79 -11.99
CA GLU A 195 8.81 -31.83 -11.74
C GLU A 195 8.04 -33.01 -12.38
N LYS A 196 8.73 -34.09 -12.75
CA LYS A 196 8.13 -35.23 -13.46
C LYS A 196 7.52 -36.29 -12.55
N THR A 197 7.79 -36.25 -11.24
CA THR A 197 7.26 -37.24 -10.30
C THR A 197 7.16 -36.64 -8.89
N PRO A 198 6.02 -36.81 -8.19
CA PRO A 198 5.91 -36.37 -6.81
C PRO A 198 6.82 -37.21 -5.89
N PRO A 199 7.57 -36.57 -4.96
CA PRO A 199 8.41 -37.29 -4.01
C PRO A 199 7.58 -38.18 -3.07
N HIS A 200 8.18 -39.26 -2.58
CA HIS A 200 7.62 -40.03 -1.47
C HIS A 200 7.65 -39.20 -0.17
N GLU A 201 6.79 -39.57 0.79
CA GLU A 201 6.69 -38.89 2.08
C GLU A 201 8.02 -39.03 2.87
N GLY A 202 8.59 -37.90 3.31
CA GLY A 202 9.87 -37.87 4.03
C GLY A 202 11.12 -37.58 3.18
N PHE A 203 11.05 -37.71 1.85
CA PHE A 203 12.19 -37.51 0.94
C PHE A 203 12.91 -36.16 1.12
N VAL A 204 12.14 -35.09 1.32
CA VAL A 204 12.72 -33.73 1.42
C VAL A 204 13.55 -33.59 2.70
N ASP A 205 13.12 -34.18 3.80
CA ASP A 205 13.82 -34.11 5.08
C ASP A 205 15.09 -34.97 5.05
N GLU A 206 15.04 -36.14 4.41
CA GLU A 206 16.21 -36.99 4.16
C GLU A 206 17.23 -36.30 3.26
N ALA A 207 16.79 -35.70 2.15
CA ALA A 207 17.66 -34.96 1.24
C ALA A 207 18.27 -33.72 1.91
N HIS A 208 17.50 -33.03 2.75
CA HIS A 208 17.99 -31.88 3.50
C HIS A 208 19.08 -32.28 4.51
N THR A 209 18.87 -33.39 5.22
CA THR A 209 19.83 -33.96 6.18
C THR A 209 21.11 -34.42 5.48
N ALA A 210 20.99 -35.12 4.35
CA ALA A 210 22.13 -35.56 3.55
C ALA A 210 22.95 -34.38 3.03
N LEU A 211 22.30 -33.31 2.57
CA LEU A 211 22.98 -32.07 2.18
C LEU A 211 23.74 -31.45 3.35
N GLU A 212 23.15 -31.37 4.55
CA GLU A 212 23.82 -30.75 5.71
C GLU A 212 25.07 -31.50 6.16
N LEU A 213 25.00 -32.82 6.27
CA LEU A 213 26.12 -33.66 6.67
C LEU A 213 27.30 -33.52 5.69
N LEU A 214 27.01 -33.56 4.40
CA LEU A 214 28.02 -33.43 3.35
C LEU A 214 28.54 -32.00 3.19
N SER A 215 27.73 -30.96 3.41
CA SER A 215 28.21 -29.57 3.46
C SER A 215 29.21 -29.37 4.59
N ALA A 216 28.97 -30.00 5.75
CA ALA A 216 29.88 -29.97 6.89
C ALA A 216 31.20 -30.71 6.59
N GLU A 217 31.14 -31.85 5.91
CA GLU A 217 32.33 -32.60 5.48
C GLU A 217 33.14 -31.88 4.40
N CYS A 218 32.47 -31.26 3.41
CA CYS A 218 33.12 -30.59 2.29
C CYS A 218 33.56 -29.14 2.59
N GLN A 219 33.06 -28.50 3.66
CA GLN A 219 33.35 -27.09 4.01
C GLN A 219 33.11 -26.08 2.87
N CYS A 220 32.19 -26.39 1.95
CA CYS A 220 32.04 -25.68 0.68
C CYS A 220 30.64 -25.06 0.50
N THR A 221 30.19 -24.27 1.46
CA THR A 221 29.12 -23.29 1.20
C THR A 221 29.74 -22.07 0.54
N LYS A 222 29.22 -21.60 -0.60
CA LYS A 222 29.67 -20.31 -1.14
C LYS A 222 29.41 -19.26 -0.05
N ALA A 223 30.47 -18.55 0.36
CA ALA A 223 30.32 -17.40 1.23
C ALA A 223 29.26 -16.48 0.61
N SER A 224 28.24 -16.17 1.39
CA SER A 224 27.09 -15.35 0.99
C SER A 224 27.51 -13.92 0.70
#